data_AF-A0A3M8C518-F1
#
_entry.id   AF-A0A3M8C518-F1
#
_cell.length_a   1.000
_cell.length_b   1.000
_cell.length_c   1.000
_cell.angle_alpha   90.00
_cell.angle_beta   90.00
_cell.angle_gamma   90.00
#
_symmetry.space_group_name_H-M   'P 1'
#
loop_
_entity.id
_entity.type
_entity.pdbx_description
1 polymer ?
#
loop_
_entity_poly.entity_id
_entity_poly.type
_entity_poly.pdbx_seq_one_letter_code
_entity_poly.pdbx_strand_id
1 'polypeptide(L)'
;MRKKAFPSWLLFIICLLMTGCTAGGQGQSSQPDYKSMKDMVLDIMQTEEAKKSVEKMMKDEKFKQNIMLDESTVRTTLIQSMTNPNSTHIKEAFKDPKFASTLAKSMKEEQKKLMKDLMKDPEYQKELVSVMKDPEFEKNLMELMKSSAYRQQTMQIMKESLQSPLFQAEMMHLMTKATEEMTKPKELKSKKKGQGSGSGGEGGGGGSQ
;
A
#
# COMPACT_ATOMS: atom_id res chain seq x y z
N MET A 1 55.52 -47.84 65.89
CA MET A 1 55.31 -47.22 67.22
C MET A 1 56.34 -46.13 67.43
N ARG A 2 55.92 -44.88 67.65
CA ARG A 2 56.53 -43.91 68.59
C ARG A 2 55.69 -42.64 68.60
N LYS A 3 54.68 -42.66 69.47
CA LYS A 3 53.89 -41.50 69.86
C LYS A 3 54.85 -40.48 70.49
N LYS A 4 55.01 -39.29 69.91
CA LYS A 4 55.67 -38.17 70.60
C LYS A 4 54.58 -37.36 71.30
N ALA A 5 54.65 -37.38 72.62
CA ALA A 5 53.78 -36.66 73.52
C ALA A 5 53.99 -35.14 73.39
N PHE A 6 52.86 -34.43 73.43
CA PHE A 6 52.66 -32.97 73.52
C PHE A 6 53.62 -32.25 74.47
N PRO A 7 53.82 -30.93 74.29
CA PRO A 7 53.84 -30.01 75.40
C PRO A 7 52.49 -29.29 75.49
N SER A 8 51.58 -29.84 76.29
CA SER A 8 50.28 -29.27 76.69
C SER A 8 50.38 -27.91 77.40
N TRP A 9 51.60 -27.44 77.65
CA TRP A 9 51.91 -26.14 78.24
C TRP A 9 51.76 -24.99 77.23
N LEU A 10 51.97 -25.24 75.93
CA LEU A 10 51.87 -24.18 74.91
C LEU A 10 50.41 -23.76 74.62
N LEU A 11 49.45 -24.65 74.89
CA LEU A 11 48.02 -24.42 74.70
C LEU A 11 47.38 -23.62 75.86
N PHE A 12 48.02 -23.60 77.04
CA PHE A 12 47.52 -22.87 78.21
C PHE A 12 47.88 -21.37 78.16
N ILE A 13 48.98 -21.02 77.49
CA ILE A 13 49.42 -19.62 77.28
C ILE A 13 48.54 -18.90 76.23
N ILE A 14 47.96 -19.63 75.27
CA ILE A 14 47.14 -19.04 74.21
C ILE A 14 45.69 -18.77 74.67
N CYS A 15 45.21 -19.49 75.68
CA CYS A 15 43.90 -19.21 76.31
C CYS A 15 43.91 -17.97 77.21
N LEU A 16 45.08 -17.53 77.71
CA LEU A 16 45.18 -16.37 78.60
C LEU A 16 45.14 -15.02 77.85
N LEU A 17 45.31 -15.02 76.52
CA LEU A 17 45.32 -13.82 75.68
C LEU A 17 43.95 -13.41 75.13
N MET A 18 42.90 -14.22 75.31
CA MET A 18 41.53 -13.93 74.81
C MET A 18 40.57 -13.42 75.89
N THR A 19 40.97 -13.39 77.16
CA THR A 19 40.21 -12.74 78.25
C THR A 19 40.74 -11.32 78.45
N GLY A 20 40.42 -10.45 77.50
CA GLY A 20 40.85 -9.05 77.53
C GLY A 20 40.01 -8.15 76.64
N CYS A 21 38.68 -8.12 76.83
CA CYS A 21 37.86 -6.92 76.61
C CYS A 21 36.42 -7.16 77.10
N THR A 22 36.15 -6.81 78.36
CA THR A 22 34.79 -6.56 78.84
C THR A 22 34.74 -5.14 79.40
N ALA A 23 34.35 -4.19 78.56
CA ALA A 23 33.83 -2.89 78.97
C ALA A 23 32.93 -2.34 77.86
N GLY A 24 31.61 -2.36 78.12
CA GLY A 24 30.58 -1.47 77.58
C GLY A 24 30.56 -1.21 76.07
N GLY A 25 29.62 -1.84 75.36
CA GLY A 25 29.28 -1.46 74.00
C GLY A 25 28.17 -2.35 73.42
N GLN A 26 26.93 -1.95 73.65
CA GLN A 26 25.74 -2.50 73.01
C GLN A 26 25.88 -2.34 71.49
N GLY A 27 26.03 -3.46 70.77
CA GLY A 27 26.22 -3.49 69.33
C GLY A 27 25.50 -4.69 68.73
N GLN A 28 24.20 -4.54 68.57
CA GLN A 28 23.29 -5.46 67.92
C GLN A 28 23.74 -5.70 66.47
N SER A 29 24.26 -6.89 66.19
CA SER A 29 24.53 -7.37 64.83
C SER A 29 23.22 -7.78 64.13
N SER A 30 22.35 -6.80 63.88
CA SER A 30 21.33 -6.96 62.85
C SER A 30 22.00 -6.70 61.51
N GLN A 31 22.21 -7.74 60.70
CA GLN A 31 22.39 -7.54 59.27
C GLN A 31 21.28 -6.59 58.78
N PRO A 32 21.59 -5.59 57.95
CA PRO A 32 20.54 -4.75 57.38
C PRO A 32 19.52 -5.65 56.70
N ASP A 33 18.25 -5.49 57.09
CA ASP A 33 17.14 -6.21 56.50
C ASP A 33 17.22 -6.01 54.98
N TYR A 34 17.30 -7.12 54.23
CA TYR A 34 17.53 -7.11 52.78
C TYR A 34 16.49 -6.24 52.08
N LYS A 35 15.28 -6.14 52.66
CA LYS A 35 14.21 -5.25 52.22
C LYS A 35 14.58 -3.77 52.34
N SER A 36 15.10 -3.35 53.49
CA SER A 36 15.57 -1.97 53.71
C SER A 36 16.76 -1.61 52.83
N MET A 37 17.67 -2.55 52.58
CA MET A 37 18.80 -2.32 51.67
C MET A 37 18.33 -2.23 50.21
N LYS A 38 17.33 -3.05 49.81
CA LYS A 38 16.71 -2.97 48.48
C LYS A 38 15.98 -1.65 48.28
N ASP A 39 15.22 -1.19 49.27
CA ASP A 39 14.48 0.07 49.20
C ASP A 39 15.45 1.26 49.13
N MET A 40 16.54 1.21 49.91
CA MET A 40 17.61 2.20 49.82
C MET A 40 18.31 2.22 48.45
N VAL A 41 18.59 1.05 47.87
CA VAL A 41 19.18 0.95 46.51
C VAL A 41 18.19 1.43 45.44
N LEU A 42 16.90 1.15 45.60
CA LEU A 42 15.85 1.64 44.70
C LEU A 42 15.75 3.17 44.74
N ASP A 43 15.81 3.77 45.93
CA ASP A 43 15.79 5.23 46.09
C ASP A 43 17.03 5.90 45.49
N ILE A 44 18.22 5.30 45.69
CA ILE A 44 19.47 5.78 45.06
C ILE A 44 19.35 5.72 43.53
N MET A 45 18.81 4.63 42.98
CA MET A 45 18.62 4.48 41.53
C MET A 45 17.57 5.45 40.95
N GLN A 46 16.57 5.83 41.75
CA GLN A 46 15.54 6.78 41.34
C GLN A 46 15.96 8.26 41.51
N THR A 47 17.06 8.51 42.23
CA THR A 47 17.59 9.86 42.45
C THR A 47 18.06 10.49 41.15
N GLU A 48 17.89 11.81 41.03
CA GLU A 48 18.27 12.59 39.84
C GLU A 48 19.77 12.49 39.51
N GLU A 49 20.62 12.26 40.51
CA GLU A 49 22.07 12.05 40.33
C GLU A 49 22.38 10.71 39.65
N ALA A 50 21.65 9.64 39.98
CA ALA A 50 21.79 8.35 39.33
C ALA A 50 21.31 8.42 37.88
N LYS A 51 20.17 9.07 37.62
CA LYS A 51 19.68 9.30 36.24
C LYS A 51 20.68 10.08 35.39
N LYS A 52 21.24 11.19 35.92
CA LYS A 52 22.27 11.99 35.23
C LYS A 52 23.56 11.20 34.99
N SER A 53 23.95 10.35 35.94
CA SER A 53 25.13 9.50 35.82
C SER A 53 24.95 8.43 34.72
N VAL A 54 23.76 7.81 34.67
CA VAL A 54 23.38 6.88 33.60
C VAL A 54 23.32 7.61 32.25
N GLU A 55 22.76 8.81 32.18
CA GLU A 55 22.73 9.60 30.95
C GLU A 55 24.14 9.94 30.46
N LYS A 56 25.05 10.31 31.37
CA LYS A 56 26.46 10.58 31.05
C LYS A 56 27.17 9.32 30.55
N MET A 57 26.87 8.17 31.15
CA MET A 57 27.39 6.88 30.74
C MET A 57 26.83 6.45 29.37
N MET A 58 25.54 6.68 29.11
CA MET A 58 24.91 6.44 27.80
C MET A 58 25.47 7.35 26.69
N LYS A 59 26.05 8.50 27.03
CA LYS A 59 26.76 9.35 26.06
C LYS A 59 28.17 8.87 25.75
N ASP A 60 28.74 7.96 26.55
CA ASP A 60 30.05 7.36 26.29
C ASP A 60 29.94 6.31 25.16
N GLU A 61 30.70 6.52 24.08
CA GLU A 61 30.74 5.63 22.92
C GLU A 61 31.17 4.20 23.28
N LYS A 62 32.06 4.03 24.28
CA LYS A 62 32.49 2.70 24.75
C LYS A 62 31.36 1.96 25.44
N PHE A 63 30.50 2.68 26.15
CA PHE A 63 29.34 2.09 26.81
C PHE A 63 28.23 1.76 25.80
N LYS A 64 27.98 2.62 24.81
CA LYS A 64 27.03 2.34 23.71
C LYS A 64 27.41 1.10 22.91
N GLN A 65 28.69 0.93 22.59
CA GLN A 65 29.19 -0.26 21.87
C GLN A 65 28.96 -1.55 22.68
N ASN A 66 29.11 -1.49 24.01
CA ASN A 66 28.89 -2.63 24.89
C ASN A 66 27.40 -2.92 25.17
N ILE A 67 26.49 -1.98 24.90
CA ILE A 67 25.03 -2.17 24.93
C ILE A 67 24.48 -2.37 23.51
N MET A 68 25.28 -2.90 22.59
CA MET A 68 24.73 -3.36 21.32
C MET A 68 23.76 -4.51 21.62
N LEU A 69 22.47 -4.23 21.44
CA LEU A 69 21.42 -5.23 21.47
C LEU A 69 21.75 -6.32 20.46
N ASP A 70 21.48 -7.57 20.83
CA ASP A 70 21.70 -8.72 19.95
C ASP A 70 21.09 -8.46 18.57
N GLU A 71 21.87 -8.74 17.52
CA GLU A 71 21.51 -8.39 16.15
C GLU A 71 20.16 -9.01 15.76
N SER A 72 19.84 -10.20 16.27
CA SER A 72 18.56 -10.87 16.00
C SER A 72 17.38 -10.15 16.65
N THR A 73 17.57 -9.59 17.85
CA THR A 73 16.54 -8.82 18.56
C THR A 73 16.31 -7.47 17.87
N VAL A 74 17.38 -6.79 17.42
CA VAL A 74 17.26 -5.54 16.65
C VAL A 74 16.56 -5.79 15.33
N ARG A 75 16.96 -6.83 14.58
CA ARG A 75 16.32 -7.22 13.32
C ARG A 75 14.84 -7.55 13.52
N THR A 76 14.51 -8.36 14.53
CA THR A 76 13.12 -8.75 14.81
C THR A 76 12.27 -7.57 15.22
N THR A 77 12.79 -6.70 16.09
CA THR A 77 12.08 -5.49 16.53
C THR A 77 11.90 -4.51 15.37
N LEU A 78 12.91 -4.36 14.51
CA LEU A 78 12.80 -3.53 13.32
C LEU A 78 11.77 -4.09 12.35
N ILE A 79 11.79 -5.40 12.06
CA ILE A 79 10.81 -6.05 11.20
C ILE A 79 9.42 -5.89 11.80
N GLN A 80 9.22 -6.20 13.09
CA GLN A 80 7.92 -6.06 13.76
C GLN A 80 7.41 -4.63 13.75
N SER A 81 8.28 -3.65 14.00
CA SER A 81 7.95 -2.23 13.89
C SER A 81 7.60 -1.85 12.45
N MET A 82 8.33 -2.40 11.47
CA MET A 82 8.12 -2.18 10.04
C MET A 82 6.92 -2.95 9.45
N THR A 83 6.46 -4.02 10.08
CA THR A 83 5.31 -4.81 9.62
C THR A 83 4.04 -4.47 10.39
N ASN A 84 4.13 -3.69 11.46
CA ASN A 84 2.97 -3.29 12.24
C ASN A 84 2.13 -2.29 11.43
N PRO A 85 0.87 -2.61 11.07
CA PRO A 85 0.01 -1.75 10.26
C PRO A 85 -0.34 -0.41 10.96
N ASN A 86 -0.15 -0.33 12.28
CA ASN A 86 -0.38 0.85 13.10
C ASN A 86 0.89 1.69 13.33
N SER A 87 2.02 1.34 12.72
CA SER A 87 3.24 2.13 12.85
C SER A 87 3.12 3.46 12.06
N THR A 88 3.00 4.55 12.80
CA THR A 88 3.00 5.90 12.22
C THR A 88 4.34 6.21 11.55
N HIS A 89 5.44 5.70 12.10
CA HIS A 89 6.79 5.94 11.63
C HIS A 89 7.05 5.49 10.19
N ILE A 90 6.48 4.36 9.76
CA ILE A 90 6.63 3.93 8.36
C ILE A 90 5.85 4.84 7.44
N LYS A 91 4.60 5.17 7.80
CA LYS A 91 3.76 6.07 7.00
C LYS A 91 4.41 7.44 6.85
N GLU A 92 5.10 7.92 7.88
CA GLU A 92 5.91 9.14 7.82
C GLU A 92 7.17 8.97 6.97
N ALA A 93 7.88 7.84 7.08
CA ALA A 93 9.04 7.55 6.25
C ALA A 93 8.68 7.51 4.75
N PHE A 94 7.53 6.95 4.37
CA PHE A 94 7.04 6.97 2.98
C PHE A 94 6.73 8.38 2.44
N LYS A 95 6.51 9.37 3.32
CA LYS A 95 6.33 10.77 2.91
C LYS A 95 7.66 11.47 2.63
N ASP A 96 8.79 10.94 3.11
CA ASP A 96 10.10 11.49 2.77
C ASP A 96 10.45 11.14 1.31
N PRO A 97 10.61 12.14 0.42
CA PRO A 97 10.94 11.91 -0.98
C PRO A 97 12.28 11.18 -1.18
N LYS A 98 13.26 11.33 -0.27
CA LYS A 98 14.54 10.62 -0.39
C LYS A 98 14.37 9.13 -0.11
N PHE A 99 13.62 8.80 0.94
CA PHE A 99 13.27 7.42 1.27
C PHE A 99 12.41 6.79 0.16
N ALA A 100 11.32 7.46 -0.24
CA ALA A 100 10.44 6.99 -1.31
C ALA A 100 11.18 6.82 -2.65
N SER A 101 12.06 7.74 -3.03
CA SER A 101 12.85 7.63 -4.27
C SER A 101 13.82 6.47 -4.22
N THR A 102 14.52 6.27 -3.09
CA THR A 102 15.49 5.17 -2.94
C THR A 102 14.78 3.83 -2.96
N LEU A 103 13.65 3.71 -2.26
CA LEU A 103 12.81 2.53 -2.25
C LEU A 103 12.19 2.24 -3.63
N ALA A 104 11.67 3.26 -4.31
CA ALA A 104 11.14 3.11 -5.67
C ALA A 104 12.22 2.67 -6.66
N LYS A 105 13.45 3.19 -6.52
CA LYS A 105 14.60 2.78 -7.36
C LYS A 105 14.99 1.33 -7.10
N SER A 106 15.04 0.88 -5.85
CA SER A 106 15.38 -0.51 -5.53
C SER A 106 14.29 -1.49 -5.97
N MET A 107 13.01 -1.07 -5.89
CA MET A 107 11.86 -1.90 -6.30
C MET A 107 11.57 -1.85 -7.80
N LYS A 108 12.20 -0.95 -8.56
CA LYS A 108 11.86 -0.67 -9.96
C LYS A 108 11.83 -1.92 -10.85
N GLU A 109 12.86 -2.76 -10.78
CA GLU A 109 12.97 -3.92 -11.66
C GLU A 109 11.93 -4.99 -11.33
N GLU A 110 11.70 -5.26 -10.04
CA GLU A 110 10.68 -6.23 -9.63
C GLU A 110 9.27 -5.71 -9.84
N GLN A 111 9.02 -4.41 -9.63
CA GLN A 111 7.75 -3.78 -9.97
C GLN A 111 7.48 -3.85 -11.47
N LYS A 112 8.51 -3.64 -12.32
CA LYS A 112 8.39 -3.77 -13.77
C LYS A 112 8.09 -5.22 -14.18
N LYS A 113 8.71 -6.20 -13.54
CA LYS A 113 8.45 -7.62 -13.76
C LYS A 113 7.01 -7.98 -13.37
N LEU A 114 6.61 -7.63 -12.15
CA LEU A 114 5.24 -7.81 -11.65
C LEU A 114 4.22 -7.18 -12.59
N MET A 115 4.44 -5.93 -13.03
CA MET A 115 3.52 -5.25 -13.93
C MET A 115 3.41 -5.95 -15.30
N LYS A 116 4.52 -6.46 -15.84
CA LYS A 116 4.51 -7.24 -17.09
C LYS A 116 3.78 -8.57 -16.94
N ASP A 117 3.89 -9.20 -15.78
CA ASP A 117 3.21 -10.46 -15.51
C ASP A 117 1.72 -10.23 -15.28
N LEU A 118 1.33 -9.18 -14.56
CA LEU A 118 -0.06 -8.75 -14.42
C LEU A 118 -0.69 -8.39 -15.77
N MET A 119 0.04 -7.75 -16.69
CA MET A 119 -0.48 -7.50 -18.05
C MET A 119 -0.84 -8.77 -18.83
N LYS A 120 -0.28 -9.92 -18.46
CA LYS A 120 -0.62 -11.23 -19.06
C LYS A 120 -1.74 -11.94 -18.30
N ASP A 121 -2.11 -11.46 -17.13
CA ASP A 121 -3.16 -12.03 -16.32
C ASP A 121 -4.55 -11.68 -16.89
N PRO A 122 -5.44 -12.65 -17.11
CA PRO A 122 -6.77 -12.41 -17.65
C PRO A 122 -7.65 -11.49 -16.79
N GLU A 123 -7.51 -11.54 -15.45
CA GLU A 123 -8.30 -10.70 -14.54
C GLU A 123 -7.87 -9.25 -14.65
N TYR A 124 -6.56 -9.00 -14.62
CA TYR A 124 -6.00 -7.65 -14.79
C TYR A 124 -6.30 -7.08 -16.19
N GLN A 125 -6.24 -7.91 -17.23
CA GLN A 125 -6.65 -7.49 -18.58
C GLN A 125 -8.11 -7.08 -18.63
N LYS A 126 -9.00 -7.79 -17.93
CA LYS A 126 -10.43 -7.45 -17.88
C LYS A 126 -10.67 -6.10 -17.21
N GLU A 127 -9.97 -5.83 -16.10
CA GLU A 127 -10.00 -4.53 -15.44
C GLU A 127 -9.43 -3.42 -16.34
N LEU A 128 -8.32 -3.69 -17.02
CA LEU A 128 -7.70 -2.76 -17.96
C LEU A 128 -8.64 -2.41 -19.13
N VAL A 129 -9.36 -3.40 -19.66
CA VAL A 129 -10.40 -3.17 -20.68
C VAL A 129 -11.55 -2.33 -20.13
N SER A 130 -11.90 -2.48 -18.85
CA SER A 130 -12.88 -1.61 -18.21
C SER A 130 -12.40 -0.16 -18.14
N VAL A 131 -11.12 0.06 -17.83
CA VAL A 131 -10.50 1.39 -17.85
C VAL A 131 -10.47 1.98 -19.26
N MET A 132 -10.23 1.16 -20.28
CA MET A 132 -10.27 1.59 -21.69
C MET A 132 -11.68 1.96 -22.18
N LYS A 133 -12.75 1.58 -21.47
CA LYS A 133 -14.12 2.00 -21.80
C LYS A 133 -14.49 3.36 -21.20
N ASP A 134 -13.53 4.07 -20.63
CA ASP A 134 -13.77 5.42 -20.13
C ASP A 134 -14.15 6.39 -21.28
N PRO A 135 -15.12 7.29 -21.07
CA PRO A 135 -15.55 8.25 -22.10
C PRO A 135 -14.43 9.13 -22.67
N GLU A 136 -13.38 9.42 -21.91
CA GLU A 136 -12.22 10.17 -22.42
C GLU A 136 -11.41 9.33 -23.41
N PHE A 137 -11.23 8.04 -23.11
CA PHE A 137 -10.57 7.12 -24.04
C PHE A 137 -11.41 6.93 -25.31
N GLU A 138 -12.73 6.81 -25.18
CA GLU A 138 -13.64 6.73 -26.32
C GLU A 138 -13.54 7.99 -27.21
N LYS A 139 -13.50 9.18 -26.63
CA LYS A 139 -13.29 10.43 -27.39
C LYS A 139 -11.98 10.43 -28.16
N ASN A 140 -10.88 10.04 -27.52
CA ASN A 140 -9.57 9.95 -28.17
C ASN A 140 -9.58 8.92 -29.31
N LEU A 141 -10.26 7.79 -29.11
CA LEU A 141 -10.43 6.78 -30.17
C LEU A 141 -11.29 7.30 -31.33
N MET A 142 -12.37 8.03 -31.04
CA MET A 142 -13.22 8.65 -32.06
C MET A 142 -12.47 9.74 -32.84
N GLU A 143 -11.58 10.49 -32.20
CA GLU A 143 -10.69 11.44 -32.87
C GLU A 143 -9.68 10.73 -33.78
N LEU A 144 -9.09 9.62 -33.31
CA LEU A 144 -8.22 8.78 -34.13
C LEU A 144 -8.95 8.22 -35.36
N MET A 145 -10.19 7.76 -35.21
CA MET A 145 -11.00 7.30 -36.34
C MET A 145 -11.35 8.43 -37.33
N LYS A 146 -11.39 9.68 -36.86
CA LYS A 146 -11.59 10.84 -37.72
C LYS A 146 -10.30 11.33 -38.38
N SER A 147 -9.13 10.84 -37.96
CA SER A 147 -7.83 11.21 -38.52
C SER A 147 -7.73 10.88 -40.01
N SER A 148 -6.90 11.64 -40.74
CA SER A 148 -6.68 11.44 -42.17
C SER A 148 -6.14 10.04 -42.48
N ALA A 149 -5.22 9.53 -41.67
CA ALA A 149 -4.64 8.20 -41.82
C ALA A 149 -5.70 7.09 -41.74
N TYR A 150 -6.58 7.16 -40.72
CA TYR A 150 -7.66 6.18 -40.58
C TYR A 150 -8.69 6.30 -41.71
N ARG A 151 -9.02 7.52 -42.14
CA ARG A 151 -9.91 7.75 -43.29
C ARG A 151 -9.34 7.16 -44.58
N GLN A 152 -8.04 7.27 -44.83
CA GLN A 152 -7.42 6.67 -46.02
C GLN A 152 -7.54 5.15 -46.01
N GLN A 153 -7.26 4.51 -44.87
CA GLN A 153 -7.46 3.07 -44.73
C GLN A 153 -8.94 2.68 -44.89
N THR A 154 -9.85 3.45 -44.28
CA THR A 154 -11.30 3.22 -44.41
C THR A 154 -11.76 3.35 -45.86
N MET A 155 -11.27 4.36 -46.60
CA MET A 155 -11.57 4.53 -48.02
C MET A 155 -11.04 3.36 -48.86
N GLN A 156 -9.87 2.82 -48.51
CA GLN A 156 -9.31 1.66 -49.20
C GLN A 156 -10.16 0.40 -48.96
N ILE A 157 -10.52 0.12 -47.70
CA ILE A 157 -11.43 -0.97 -47.33
C ILE A 157 -12.78 -0.82 -48.03
N MET A 158 -13.31 0.41 -48.10
CA MET A 158 -14.57 0.68 -48.79
C MET A 158 -14.45 0.42 -50.30
N LYS A 159 -13.36 0.85 -50.95
CA LYS A 159 -13.12 0.55 -52.39
C LYS A 159 -13.04 -0.95 -52.64
N GLU A 160 -12.32 -1.69 -51.80
CA GLU A 160 -12.22 -3.15 -51.88
C GLU A 160 -13.58 -3.82 -51.66
N SER A 161 -14.36 -3.32 -50.71
CA SER A 161 -15.71 -3.82 -50.43
C SER A 161 -16.65 -3.59 -51.62
N LEU A 162 -16.59 -2.42 -52.27
CA LEU A 162 -17.36 -2.12 -53.49
C LEU A 162 -16.96 -2.99 -54.68
N GLN A 163 -15.72 -3.47 -54.71
CA GLN A 163 -15.22 -4.40 -55.73
C GLN A 163 -15.60 -5.85 -55.45
N SER A 164 -16.13 -6.15 -54.25
CA SER A 164 -16.60 -7.49 -53.92
C SER A 164 -17.78 -7.91 -54.80
N PRO A 165 -17.75 -9.10 -55.43
CA PRO A 165 -18.86 -9.61 -56.23
C PRO A 165 -20.20 -9.66 -55.47
N LEU A 166 -20.17 -9.91 -54.15
CA LEU A 166 -21.36 -9.88 -53.31
C LEU A 166 -21.97 -8.48 -53.22
N PHE A 167 -21.13 -7.46 -53.01
CA PHE A 167 -21.59 -6.08 -52.92
C PHE A 167 -22.10 -5.57 -54.27
N GLN A 168 -21.43 -5.93 -55.36
CA GLN A 168 -21.88 -5.59 -56.72
C GLN A 168 -23.23 -6.23 -57.04
N ALA A 169 -23.45 -7.50 -56.65
CA ALA A 169 -24.72 -8.18 -56.82
C ALA A 169 -25.84 -7.51 -56.01
N GLU A 170 -25.58 -7.16 -54.74
CA GLU A 170 -26.54 -6.41 -53.92
C GLU A 170 -26.83 -5.02 -54.49
N MET A 171 -25.82 -4.32 -54.99
CA MET A 171 -25.98 -3.01 -55.61
C MET A 171 -26.80 -3.08 -56.89
N MET A 172 -26.58 -4.09 -57.74
CA MET A 172 -27.40 -4.34 -58.92
C MET A 172 -28.85 -4.66 -58.54
N HIS A 173 -29.06 -5.51 -57.53
CA HIS A 173 -30.40 -5.83 -57.04
C HIS A 173 -31.13 -4.61 -56.43
N LEU A 174 -30.41 -3.75 -55.70
CA LEU A 174 -30.93 -2.47 -55.21
C LEU A 174 -31.29 -1.52 -56.36
N MET A 175 -30.44 -1.42 -57.39
CA MET A 175 -30.74 -0.60 -58.57
C MET A 175 -31.97 -1.13 -59.32
N THR A 176 -32.11 -2.45 -59.48
CA THR A 176 -33.30 -3.07 -60.08
C THR A 176 -34.55 -2.76 -59.27
N LYS A 177 -34.52 -2.93 -57.93
CA LYS A 177 -35.65 -2.58 -57.05
C LYS A 177 -36.01 -1.10 -57.10
N ALA A 178 -35.03 -0.20 -57.02
CA ALA A 178 -35.26 1.24 -57.11
C ALA A 178 -35.89 1.62 -58.47
N THR A 179 -35.45 0.98 -59.55
CA THR A 179 -36.01 1.17 -60.89
C THR A 179 -37.44 0.62 -60.96
N GLU A 180 -37.72 -0.56 -60.38
CA GLU A 180 -39.06 -1.12 -60.27
C GLU A 180 -40.00 -0.23 -59.45
N GLU A 181 -39.51 0.41 -58.38
CA GLU A 181 -40.30 1.36 -57.59
C GLU A 181 -40.55 2.69 -58.31
N MET A 182 -39.61 3.15 -59.15
CA MET A 182 -39.81 4.33 -60.00
C MET A 182 -40.68 4.05 -61.24
N THR A 183 -40.66 2.82 -61.76
CA THR A 183 -41.46 2.40 -62.92
C THR A 183 -42.83 1.83 -62.54
N LYS A 184 -43.02 1.42 -61.28
CA LYS A 184 -44.37 1.27 -60.72
C LYS A 184 -45.02 2.65 -60.75
N PRO A 185 -46.15 2.82 -61.47
CA PRO A 185 -46.88 4.07 -61.41
C PRO A 185 -47.20 4.32 -59.93
N LYS A 186 -46.78 5.48 -59.41
CA LYS A 186 -47.47 6.07 -58.27
C LYS A 186 -48.93 6.04 -58.67
N GLU A 187 -49.71 5.13 -58.07
CA GLU A 187 -51.16 5.21 -58.14
C GLU A 187 -51.51 6.57 -57.55
N LEU A 188 -51.65 7.54 -58.46
CA LEU A 188 -52.54 8.65 -58.33
C LEU A 188 -53.85 8.03 -57.87
N LYS A 189 -54.07 8.06 -56.55
CA LYS A 189 -55.40 8.02 -55.96
C LYS A 189 -56.14 9.30 -56.40
N SER A 190 -56.43 9.40 -57.69
CA SER A 190 -57.57 10.15 -58.20
C SER A 190 -58.78 9.26 -58.01
N LYS A 191 -59.35 9.31 -56.81
CA LYS A 191 -60.75 8.94 -56.60
C LYS A 191 -61.52 10.25 -56.50
N LYS A 192 -62.06 10.73 -57.62
CA LYS A 192 -63.04 11.81 -57.63
C LYS A 192 -64.42 11.24 -57.96
N LYS A 193 -65.36 11.59 -57.07
CA LYS A 193 -66.84 11.59 -57.13
C LYS A 193 -67.62 10.37 -56.62
N GLY A 194 -68.33 10.64 -55.52
CA GLY A 194 -69.45 9.89 -54.95
C GLY A 194 -70.04 10.60 -53.71
N GLN A 195 -70.64 11.77 -53.95
CA GLN A 195 -71.67 12.53 -53.21
C GLN A 195 -72.17 12.07 -51.81
N GLY A 196 -72.22 13.02 -50.85
CA GLY A 196 -72.95 12.97 -49.57
C GLY A 196 -72.34 13.92 -48.53
N SER A 197 -72.67 15.22 -48.53
CA SER A 197 -73.62 15.91 -47.63
C SER A 197 -73.18 16.03 -46.15
N GLY A 198 -73.15 17.28 -45.64
CA GLY A 198 -73.02 17.64 -44.21
C GLY A 198 -71.73 18.40 -43.89
N SER A 199 -71.68 19.74 -44.01
CA SER A 199 -72.12 20.76 -43.03
C SER A 199 -71.18 20.95 -41.84
N GLY A 200 -70.65 22.17 -41.67
CA GLY A 200 -70.02 22.65 -40.42
C GLY A 200 -68.71 23.41 -40.66
N GLY A 201 -68.77 24.74 -40.57
CA GLY A 201 -67.66 25.66 -40.84
C GLY A 201 -66.86 26.13 -39.61
N GLU A 202 -66.14 27.23 -39.85
CA GLU A 202 -65.36 28.09 -38.93
C GLU A 202 -64.08 27.46 -38.35
N GLY A 203 -62.87 27.93 -38.67
CA GLY A 203 -62.31 29.29 -38.47
C GLY A 203 -61.06 29.05 -37.59
N GLY A 204 -59.88 29.64 -37.71
CA GLY A 204 -59.32 30.81 -38.37
C GLY A 204 -58.02 31.13 -37.59
N GLY A 205 -57.00 31.66 -38.26
CA GLY A 205 -55.97 32.49 -37.62
C GLY A 205 -54.69 31.82 -37.07
N GLY A 206 -53.59 32.00 -37.81
CA GLY A 206 -52.58 32.98 -37.43
C GLY A 206 -51.47 32.60 -36.43
N GLY A 207 -50.22 32.77 -36.88
CA GLY A 207 -49.24 33.55 -36.11
C GLY A 207 -48.09 32.78 -35.46
N SER A 208 -46.89 33.05 -35.96
CA SER A 208 -45.64 33.35 -35.24
C SER A 208 -45.40 32.70 -33.87
N GLN A 209 -44.30 31.95 -33.71
CA GLN A 209 -43.01 32.45 -33.20
C GLN A 209 -41.98 31.31 -33.18
#